data_AF-A0A961THG0-F1
#
_entry.id   AF-A0A961THG0-F1
#
_cell.length_a   1.000
_cell.length_b   1.000
_cell.length_c   1.000
_cell.angle_alpha   90.00
_cell.angle_beta   90.00
_cell.angle_gamma   90.00
#
_symmetry.space_group_name_H-M   'P 1'
#
loop_
_entity.id
_entity.type
_entity.pdbx_description
1 polymer ?
#
loop_
_entity_poly.entity_id
_entity_poly.type
_entity_poly.pdbx_seq_one_letter_code
_entity_poly.pdbx_strand_id
1 'polypeptide(L)'
;MSRRFLRLRAPLPEAAPTRADPAKTASSLQAGAIEALSEADLDLKVASVNALSRDWFQRRLSLRQGQVILPARPGRPQKPELLPPSQVPRRRIGTLKGRVALIHALCHIELNAIDLALDIVARFASHPLPRSFFDGWMRVAFEEARHFTLLRNRLRELDADYGDLPAHDG
;
A
#
# COMPACT_ATOMS: atom_id res chain seq x y z
N MET A 1 47.60 -1.28 41.71
CA MET A 1 47.12 -1.72 40.37
C MET A 1 45.74 -2.33 40.52
N SER A 2 44.66 -1.58 40.29
CA SER A 2 43.29 -2.12 40.28
C SER A 2 42.55 -1.55 39.07
N ARG A 3 42.10 -2.42 38.17
CA ARG A 3 41.55 -2.09 36.86
C ARG A 3 40.10 -1.62 37.00
N ARG A 4 39.83 -0.38 36.55
CA ARG A 4 38.49 0.18 36.34
C ARG A 4 37.80 -0.59 35.20
N PHE A 5 36.75 -1.34 35.50
CA PHE A 5 35.87 -1.92 34.48
C PHE A 5 34.89 -0.85 33.98
N LEU A 6 35.06 -0.37 32.74
CA LEU A 6 34.00 0.36 32.03
C LEU A 6 32.92 -0.65 31.62
N ARG A 7 31.73 -0.58 32.23
CA ARG A 7 30.53 -1.20 31.67
C ARG A 7 30.03 -0.34 30.50
N LEU A 8 30.26 -0.80 29.27
CA LEU A 8 29.55 -0.29 28.10
C LEU A 8 28.06 -0.58 28.25
N ARG A 9 27.24 0.48 28.28
CA ARG A 9 25.78 0.40 28.23
C ARG A 9 25.40 0.01 26.79
N ALA A 10 24.75 -1.12 26.60
CA ALA A 10 24.16 -1.47 25.31
C ALA A 10 23.09 -0.42 24.92
N PRO A 11 22.97 -0.04 23.64
CA PRO A 11 21.92 0.86 23.19
C PRO A 11 20.55 0.18 23.38
N LEU A 12 19.58 0.94 23.87
CA LEU A 12 18.18 0.52 23.98
C LEU A 12 17.63 0.18 22.58
N PRO A 13 16.77 -0.85 22.45
CA PRO A 13 16.14 -1.16 21.17
C PRO A 13 15.30 0.03 20.71
N GLU A 14 15.50 0.41 19.45
CA GLU A 14 14.73 1.44 18.75
C GLU A 14 13.24 1.10 18.83
N ALA A 15 12.44 2.06 19.30
CA ALA A 15 11.01 1.87 19.49
C ALA A 15 10.35 1.53 18.14
N ALA A 16 9.62 0.41 18.11
CA ALA A 16 8.79 0.04 16.96
C ALA A 16 7.85 1.21 16.58
N PRO A 17 7.60 1.43 15.28
CA PRO A 17 6.74 2.52 14.85
C PRO A 17 5.37 2.41 15.53
N THR A 18 4.98 3.50 16.21
CA THR A 18 3.69 3.66 16.88
C THR A 18 2.57 3.32 15.91
N ARG A 19 1.71 2.37 16.29
CA ARG A 19 0.51 2.00 15.53
C ARG A 19 -0.28 3.26 15.18
N ALA A 20 -0.55 3.46 13.90
CA ALA A 20 -1.39 4.56 13.43
C ALA A 20 -2.79 4.41 14.05
N ASP A 21 -3.28 5.49 14.64
CA ASP A 21 -4.61 5.57 15.23
C ASP A 21 -5.62 5.81 14.09
N PRO A 22 -6.55 4.88 13.80
CA PRO A 22 -7.45 4.96 12.64
C PRO A 22 -8.45 6.13 12.69
N ALA A 23 -8.40 6.95 13.74
CA ALA A 23 -9.29 8.09 13.98
C ALA A 23 -8.74 9.45 13.50
N LYS A 24 -7.50 9.54 12.99
CA LYS A 24 -7.03 10.79 12.36
C LYS A 24 -7.63 10.91 10.95
N THR A 25 -8.79 11.55 10.84
CA THR A 25 -9.29 12.00 9.53
C THR A 25 -8.28 12.94 8.89
N ALA A 26 -7.74 12.56 7.73
CA ALA A 26 -6.85 13.41 6.94
C ALA A 26 -7.54 14.76 6.64
N SER A 27 -6.80 15.86 6.76
CA SER A 27 -7.31 17.21 6.48
C SER A 27 -7.35 17.56 4.99
N SER A 28 -6.71 16.76 4.13
CA SER A 28 -6.67 16.94 2.68
C SER A 28 -6.55 15.61 1.94
N LEU A 29 -6.94 15.61 0.66
CA LEU A 29 -6.77 14.48 -0.24
C LEU A 29 -5.29 14.09 -0.36
N GLN A 30 -4.41 15.07 -0.53
CA GLN A 30 -2.97 14.86 -0.64
C GLN A 30 -2.39 14.15 0.59
N ALA A 31 -2.74 14.61 1.79
CA ALA A 31 -2.24 14.02 3.04
C ALA A 31 -2.74 12.58 3.20
N GLY A 32 -4.03 12.34 2.97
CA GLY A 32 -4.60 10.99 3.05
C GLY A 32 -4.05 10.05 1.99
N ALA A 33 -3.76 10.53 0.77
CA ALA A 33 -3.13 9.73 -0.27
C ALA A 33 -1.70 9.33 0.12
N ILE A 34 -0.92 10.24 0.72
CA ILE A 34 0.43 9.94 1.23
C ILE A 34 0.39 8.91 2.37
N GLU A 35 -0.56 9.05 3.30
CA GLU A 35 -0.75 8.11 4.40
C GLU A 35 -1.09 6.71 3.89
N ALA A 36 -2.11 6.58 3.02
CA ALA A 36 -2.49 5.30 2.42
C ALA A 36 -1.37 4.71 1.54
N LEU A 37 -0.65 5.55 0.79
CA LEU A 37 0.47 5.12 -0.04
C LEU A 37 1.61 4.56 0.82
N SER A 38 1.85 5.14 1.99
CA SER A 38 2.93 4.75 2.91
C SER A 38 2.60 3.52 3.76
N GLU A 39 1.34 3.11 3.79
CA GLU A 39 0.90 1.95 4.57
C GLU A 39 1.44 0.65 3.99
N ALA A 40 2.05 -0.19 4.83
CA ALA A 40 2.62 -1.48 4.46
C ALA A 40 1.68 -2.65 4.78
N ASP A 41 0.78 -2.47 5.75
CA ASP A 41 -0.26 -3.42 6.04
C ASP A 41 -1.36 -3.34 4.98
N LEU A 42 -1.65 -4.46 4.32
CA LEU A 42 -2.55 -4.51 3.19
C LEU A 42 -4.01 -4.21 3.58
N ASP A 43 -4.42 -4.67 4.76
CA ASP A 43 -5.79 -4.48 5.24
C ASP A 43 -5.97 -3.02 5.69
N LEU A 44 -4.97 -2.43 6.35
CA LEU A 44 -4.97 -1.00 6.65
C LEU A 44 -4.91 -0.13 5.39
N LYS A 45 -4.10 -0.49 4.39
CA LYS A 45 -4.02 0.24 3.11
C LYS A 45 -5.37 0.30 2.43
N VAL A 46 -6.04 -0.85 2.28
CA VAL A 46 -7.39 -0.93 1.69
C VAL A 46 -8.40 -0.13 2.51
N ALA A 47 -8.37 -0.24 3.85
CA ALA A 47 -9.26 0.52 4.71
C ALA A 47 -9.06 2.04 4.56
N SER A 48 -7.80 2.49 4.52
CA SER A 48 -7.42 3.88 4.31
C SER A 48 -7.87 4.41 2.95
N VAL A 49 -7.69 3.63 1.86
CA VAL A 49 -8.18 4.00 0.52
C VAL A 49 -9.70 4.15 0.49
N ASN A 50 -10.43 3.22 1.12
CA ASN A 50 -11.89 3.28 1.20
C ASN A 50 -12.36 4.51 1.98
N ALA A 51 -11.74 4.79 3.12
CA ALA A 51 -12.06 5.96 3.94
C ALA A 51 -11.77 7.27 3.18
N LEU A 52 -10.58 7.38 2.58
CA LEU A 52 -10.15 8.52 1.78
C LEU A 52 -11.10 8.78 0.61
N SER A 53 -11.46 7.74 -0.13
CA SER A 53 -12.37 7.84 -1.28
C SER A 53 -13.74 8.34 -0.86
N ARG A 54 -14.31 7.75 0.19
CA ARG A 54 -15.60 8.18 0.75
C ARG A 54 -15.56 9.66 1.14
N ASP A 55 -14.53 10.07 1.85
CA ASP A 55 -14.40 11.43 2.39
C ASP A 55 -14.16 12.46 1.25
N TRP A 56 -13.38 12.07 0.23
CA TRP A 56 -13.17 12.86 -0.98
C TRP A 56 -14.47 13.08 -1.77
N PHE A 57 -15.21 12.01 -2.07
CA PHE A 57 -16.44 12.11 -2.86
C PHE A 57 -17.58 12.80 -2.11
N GLN A 58 -17.56 12.78 -0.77
CA GLN A 58 -18.47 13.55 0.07
C GLN A 58 -18.04 15.01 0.29
N ARG A 59 -16.97 15.47 -0.38
CA ARG A 59 -16.44 16.83 -0.29
C ARG A 59 -16.05 17.25 1.14
N ARG A 60 -15.59 16.29 1.94
CA ARG A 60 -15.10 16.53 3.32
C ARG A 60 -13.61 16.88 3.37
N LEU A 61 -12.92 16.81 2.24
CA LEU A 61 -11.48 17.04 2.13
C LEU A 61 -11.17 18.25 1.24
N SER A 62 -10.20 19.04 1.68
CA SER A 62 -9.48 19.96 0.80
C SER A 62 -8.58 19.18 -0.17
N LEU A 63 -8.17 19.78 -1.29
CA LEU A 63 -7.31 19.08 -2.26
C LEU A 63 -5.89 18.86 -1.72
N ARG A 64 -5.26 19.92 -1.20
CA ARG A 64 -3.86 19.94 -0.80
C ARG A 64 -3.67 20.47 0.61
N GLN A 65 -2.56 20.09 1.22
CA GLN A 65 -2.11 20.65 2.48
C GLN A 65 -0.69 21.17 2.30
N GLY A 66 -0.45 22.43 2.68
CA GLY A 66 0.85 23.10 2.76
C GLY A 66 2.02 22.43 2.04
N GLN A 67 3.10 22.18 2.78
CA GLN A 67 4.25 21.42 2.30
C GLN A 67 4.18 20.01 2.89
N VAL A 68 4.29 19.00 2.03
CA VAL A 68 4.27 17.58 2.41
C VAL A 68 5.50 16.86 1.86
N ILE A 69 5.93 15.81 2.55
CA ILE A 69 7.01 14.94 2.10
C ILE A 69 6.38 13.72 1.44
N LEU A 70 6.69 13.52 0.15
CA LEU A 70 6.27 12.35 -0.59
C LEU A 70 7.22 11.19 -0.31
N PRO A 71 6.73 9.97 -0.05
CA PRO A 71 7.59 8.82 0.07
C PRO A 71 8.27 8.53 -1.28
N ALA A 72 9.49 8.01 -1.23
CA ALA A 72 10.23 7.65 -2.44
C ALA A 72 9.64 6.41 -3.14
N ARG A 73 8.98 5.54 -2.36
CA ARG A 73 8.30 4.32 -2.82
C ARG A 73 7.04 4.08 -1.98
N PRO A 74 6.04 3.37 -2.52
CA PRO A 74 4.91 2.91 -1.73
C PRO A 74 5.34 2.05 -0.53
N GLY A 75 4.58 2.12 0.56
CA GLY A 75 4.69 1.19 1.67
C GLY A 75 4.38 -0.22 1.20
N ARG A 76 5.27 -1.16 1.52
CA ARG A 76 5.14 -2.56 1.08
C ARG A 76 5.27 -3.53 2.25
N PRO A 77 4.44 -4.59 2.26
CA PRO A 77 4.62 -5.69 3.19
C PRO A 77 5.96 -6.41 2.98
N GLN A 78 6.39 -7.19 3.98
CA GLN A 78 7.60 -8.01 3.89
C GLN A 78 7.56 -9.09 2.81
N LYS A 79 6.35 -9.49 2.38
CA LYS A 79 6.09 -10.47 1.32
C LYS A 79 5.11 -9.86 0.32
N PRO A 80 5.13 -10.24 -0.97
CA PRO A 80 5.91 -11.32 -1.59
C PRO A 80 7.40 -10.99 -1.76
N GLU A 81 8.21 -12.03 -1.94
CA GLU A 81 9.57 -11.85 -2.48
C GLU A 81 9.48 -11.29 -3.91
N LEU A 82 10.22 -10.21 -4.16
CA LEU A 82 10.23 -9.54 -5.45
C LEU A 82 11.44 -10.02 -6.27
N LEU A 83 11.15 -10.76 -7.33
CA LEU A 83 12.13 -11.33 -8.25
C LEU A 83 12.18 -10.55 -9.57
N PRO A 84 13.31 -10.58 -10.30
CA PRO A 84 13.35 -10.13 -11.68
C PRO A 84 12.28 -10.84 -12.54
N PRO A 85 11.69 -10.19 -13.55
CA PRO A 85 10.63 -10.78 -14.38
C PRO A 85 11.01 -12.14 -14.99
N SER A 86 12.29 -12.34 -15.31
CA SER A 86 12.83 -13.59 -15.86
C SER A 86 12.86 -14.76 -14.86
N GLN A 87 12.72 -14.48 -13.57
CA GLN A 87 12.80 -15.45 -12.48
C GLN A 87 11.43 -15.76 -11.85
N VAL A 88 10.36 -15.08 -12.30
CA VAL A 88 8.99 -15.38 -11.85
C VAL A 88 8.49 -16.68 -12.50
N PRO A 89 8.05 -17.70 -11.72
CA PRO A 89 7.60 -18.97 -12.29
C PRO A 89 6.45 -18.83 -13.28
N ARG A 90 6.51 -19.55 -14.41
CA ARG A 90 5.41 -19.57 -15.40
C ARG A 90 4.14 -20.20 -14.83
N ARG A 91 3.01 -19.54 -15.05
CA ARG A 91 1.68 -19.97 -14.61
C ARG A 91 1.11 -21.03 -15.56
N ARG A 92 0.72 -22.20 -15.06
CA ARG A 92 0.02 -23.23 -15.85
C ARG A 92 -1.48 -23.17 -15.56
N ILE A 93 -2.25 -22.57 -16.47
CA ILE A 93 -3.70 -22.43 -16.32
C ILE A 93 -4.33 -23.83 -16.49
N GLY A 94 -4.90 -24.38 -15.42
CA GLY A 94 -5.56 -25.69 -15.45
C GLY A 94 -5.42 -26.52 -14.17
N THR A 95 -4.43 -26.23 -13.33
CA THR A 95 -4.29 -26.87 -12.01
C THR A 95 -4.69 -25.94 -10.88
N LEU A 96 -4.97 -26.47 -9.69
CA LEU A 96 -5.22 -25.66 -8.49
C LEU A 96 -4.05 -24.69 -8.21
N LYS A 97 -2.81 -25.20 -8.22
CA LYS A 97 -1.59 -24.38 -8.07
C LYS A 97 -1.50 -23.28 -9.13
N GLY A 98 -1.88 -23.59 -10.37
CA GLY A 98 -1.93 -22.61 -11.45
C GLY A 98 -2.96 -21.50 -11.24
N ARG A 99 -4.15 -21.85 -10.72
CA ARG A 99 -5.19 -20.87 -10.35
C ARG A 99 -4.73 -19.97 -9.21
N VAL A 100 -4.12 -20.54 -8.15
CA VAL A 100 -3.52 -19.77 -7.05
C VAL A 100 -2.48 -18.78 -7.58
N ALA A 101 -1.55 -19.24 -8.44
CA ALA A 101 -0.54 -18.37 -9.03
C ALA A 101 -1.10 -17.28 -9.95
N LEU A 102 -2.23 -17.53 -10.61
CA LEU A 102 -2.92 -16.52 -11.42
C LEU A 102 -3.58 -15.46 -10.51
N ILE A 103 -4.34 -15.88 -9.52
CA ILE A 103 -5.06 -14.95 -8.63
C ILE A 103 -4.08 -14.13 -7.79
N HIS A 104 -2.98 -14.74 -7.32
CA HIS A 104 -1.88 -14.03 -6.64
C HIS A 104 -1.26 -12.95 -7.52
N ALA A 105 -1.01 -13.25 -8.79
CA ALA A 105 -0.51 -12.27 -9.73
C ALA A 105 -1.50 -11.14 -10.01
N LEU A 106 -2.80 -11.43 -10.08
CA LEU A 106 -3.83 -10.40 -10.20
C LEU A 106 -3.86 -9.51 -8.95
N CYS A 107 -3.79 -10.09 -7.73
CA CYS A 107 -3.66 -9.31 -6.51
C CYS A 107 -2.44 -8.37 -6.55
N HIS A 108 -1.31 -8.84 -7.09
CA HIS A 108 -0.12 -8.01 -7.25
C HIS A 108 -0.36 -6.82 -8.19
N ILE A 109 -1.03 -7.05 -9.31
CA ILE A 109 -1.39 -6.00 -10.28
C ILE A 109 -2.31 -4.96 -9.64
N GLU A 110 -3.35 -5.39 -8.93
CA GLU A 110 -4.29 -4.46 -8.28
C GLU A 110 -3.60 -3.64 -7.20
N LEU A 111 -2.73 -4.26 -6.39
CA LEU A 111 -1.98 -3.51 -5.37
C LEU A 111 -1.08 -2.44 -5.99
N ASN A 112 -0.38 -2.76 -7.08
CA ASN A 112 0.44 -1.79 -7.80
C ASN A 112 -0.42 -0.67 -8.41
N ALA A 113 -1.63 -0.97 -8.86
CA ALA A 113 -2.55 0.03 -9.40
C ALA A 113 -3.10 0.97 -8.31
N ILE A 114 -3.40 0.47 -7.11
CA ILE A 114 -3.71 1.29 -5.93
C ILE A 114 -2.56 2.25 -5.64
N ASP A 115 -1.34 1.72 -5.52
CA ASP A 115 -0.15 2.50 -5.20
C ASP A 115 0.12 3.58 -6.26
N LEU A 116 -0.01 3.24 -7.54
CA LEU A 116 0.15 4.19 -8.64
C LEU A 116 -0.89 5.31 -8.58
N ALA A 117 -2.16 4.97 -8.37
CA ALA A 117 -3.23 5.96 -8.29
C ALA A 117 -3.02 6.93 -7.11
N LEU A 118 -2.64 6.41 -5.94
CA LEU A 118 -2.34 7.23 -4.76
C LEU A 118 -1.11 8.11 -4.97
N ASP A 119 -0.05 7.60 -5.59
CA ASP A 119 1.17 8.36 -5.89
C ASP A 119 0.89 9.53 -6.85
N ILE A 120 0.08 9.29 -7.89
CA ILE A 120 -0.36 10.35 -8.80
C ILE A 120 -1.18 11.41 -8.05
N VAL A 121 -2.16 11.01 -7.25
CA VAL A 121 -2.93 11.96 -6.44
C VAL A 121 -2.02 12.80 -5.54
N ALA A 122 -1.08 12.16 -4.84
CA ALA A 122 -0.18 12.81 -3.91
C ALA A 122 0.77 13.82 -4.59
N ARG A 123 1.36 13.44 -5.75
CA ARG A 123 2.31 14.27 -6.51
C ARG A 123 1.65 15.44 -7.22
N PHE A 124 0.45 15.22 -7.77
CA PHE A 124 -0.20 16.21 -8.61
C PHE A 124 -1.15 17.15 -7.84
N ALA A 125 -1.45 16.90 -6.57
CA ALA A 125 -2.32 17.76 -5.75
C ALA A 125 -1.83 19.21 -5.59
N SER A 126 -0.53 19.47 -5.76
CA SER A 126 0.04 20.83 -5.76
C SER A 126 -0.08 21.56 -7.10
N HIS A 127 -0.44 20.84 -8.18
CA HIS A 127 -0.52 21.39 -9.53
C HIS A 127 -1.93 21.96 -9.82
N PRO A 128 -2.06 22.95 -10.72
CA PRO A 128 -3.35 23.55 -11.09
C PRO A 128 -4.14 22.65 -12.04
N LEU A 129 -4.57 21.47 -11.55
CA LEU A 129 -5.37 20.50 -12.29
C LEU A 129 -6.85 20.55 -11.85
N PRO A 130 -7.79 20.24 -12.75
CA PRO A 130 -9.21 20.22 -12.40
C PRO A 130 -9.51 19.11 -11.39
N ARG A 131 -10.54 19.31 -10.56
CA ARG A 131 -10.98 18.32 -9.57
C ARG A 131 -11.28 16.94 -10.19
N SER A 132 -11.80 16.92 -11.41
CA SER A 132 -12.13 15.70 -12.16
C SER A 132 -10.92 14.81 -12.42
N PHE A 133 -9.71 15.37 -12.50
CA PHE A 133 -8.47 14.60 -12.59
C PHE A 133 -8.31 13.73 -11.33
N PHE A 134 -8.46 14.33 -10.16
CA PHE A 134 -8.37 13.63 -8.87
C PHE A 134 -9.56 12.69 -8.64
N ASP A 135 -10.77 13.07 -9.09
CA ASP A 135 -11.94 12.18 -9.04
C ASP A 135 -11.70 10.89 -9.82
N GLY A 136 -11.04 10.97 -10.99
CA GLY A 136 -10.68 9.80 -11.80
C GLY A 136 -9.70 8.88 -11.06
N TRP A 137 -8.59 9.42 -10.57
CA TRP A 137 -7.58 8.62 -9.88
C TRP A 137 -8.07 8.05 -8.55
N MET A 138 -8.89 8.78 -7.79
CA MET A 138 -9.51 8.25 -6.59
C MET A 138 -10.53 7.15 -6.89
N ARG A 139 -11.20 7.21 -8.04
CA ARG A 139 -12.07 6.10 -8.49
C ARG A 139 -11.25 4.85 -8.80
N VAL A 140 -10.15 4.99 -9.53
CA VAL A 140 -9.22 3.88 -9.79
C VAL A 140 -8.74 3.27 -8.48
N ALA A 141 -8.18 4.08 -7.57
CA ALA A 141 -7.71 3.57 -6.27
C ALA A 141 -8.79 2.78 -5.51
N PHE A 142 -10.03 3.29 -5.49
CA PHE A 142 -11.17 2.63 -4.85
C PHE A 142 -11.55 1.30 -5.52
N GLU A 143 -11.64 1.28 -6.85
CA GLU A 143 -12.02 0.09 -7.62
C GLU A 143 -10.96 -1.01 -7.47
N GLU A 144 -9.67 -0.67 -7.57
CA GLU A 144 -8.60 -1.65 -7.43
C GLU A 144 -8.43 -2.14 -5.99
N ALA A 145 -8.70 -1.31 -4.98
CA ALA A 145 -8.77 -1.77 -3.58
C ALA A 145 -9.88 -2.81 -3.37
N ARG A 146 -11.02 -2.64 -4.04
CA ARG A 146 -12.11 -3.61 -4.04
C ARG A 146 -11.73 -4.88 -4.80
N HIS A 147 -11.11 -4.78 -5.99
CA HIS A 147 -10.67 -5.94 -6.75
C HIS A 147 -9.62 -6.75 -5.98
N PHE A 148 -8.62 -6.08 -5.41
CA PHE A 148 -7.61 -6.69 -4.53
C PHE A 148 -8.26 -7.48 -3.40
N THR A 149 -9.24 -6.87 -2.70
CA THR A 149 -9.95 -7.53 -1.59
C THR A 149 -10.68 -8.79 -2.05
N LEU A 150 -11.39 -8.73 -3.18
CA LEU A 150 -12.11 -9.87 -3.73
C LEU A 150 -11.17 -11.01 -4.14
N LEU A 151 -10.06 -10.67 -4.82
CA LEU A 151 -9.05 -11.64 -5.25
C LEU A 151 -8.32 -12.27 -4.06
N ARG A 152 -7.94 -11.47 -3.05
CA ARG A 152 -7.29 -11.95 -1.82
C ARG A 152 -8.21 -12.88 -1.03
N ASN A 153 -9.50 -12.55 -0.92
CA ASN A 153 -10.48 -13.45 -0.31
C ASN A 153 -10.60 -14.76 -1.10
N ARG A 154 -10.59 -14.69 -2.43
CA ARG A 154 -10.61 -15.90 -3.26
C ARG A 154 -9.34 -16.74 -3.12
N LEU A 155 -8.17 -16.14 -2.88
CA LEU A 155 -6.95 -16.90 -2.53
C LEU A 155 -7.12 -17.64 -1.21
N ARG A 156 -7.67 -16.95 -0.20
CA ARG A 156 -7.89 -17.53 1.14
C ARG A 156 -8.84 -18.72 1.10
N GLU A 157 -9.86 -18.69 0.25
CA GLU A 157 -10.73 -19.84 -0.02
C GLU A 157 -10.02 -21.03 -0.70
N LEU A 158 -8.82 -20.82 -1.25
CA LEU A 158 -7.97 -21.85 -1.86
C LEU A 158 -6.77 -22.19 -0.97
N ASP A 159 -6.83 -21.87 0.33
CA ASP A 159 -5.77 -22.10 1.32
C ASP A 159 -4.44 -21.40 0.99
N ALA A 160 -4.50 -20.19 0.41
CA ALA A 160 -3.36 -19.33 0.11
C ALA A 160 -3.63 -17.87 0.46
N ASP A 161 -2.61 -17.02 0.57
CA ASP A 161 -2.75 -15.57 0.67
C ASP A 161 -1.83 -14.83 -0.32
N TYR A 162 -2.11 -13.55 -0.53
CA TYR A 162 -1.18 -12.66 -1.20
C TYR A 162 0.12 -12.57 -0.38
N GLY A 163 1.25 -12.81 -1.05
CA GLY A 163 2.57 -12.90 -0.42
C GLY A 163 3.16 -14.31 -0.34
N ASP A 164 2.35 -15.36 -0.53
CA ASP A 164 2.83 -16.76 -0.46
C ASP A 164 3.67 -17.20 -1.68
N LEU A 165 3.50 -16.51 -2.81
CA LEU A 165 4.26 -16.72 -4.03
C LEU A 165 5.12 -15.49 -4.34
N PRO A 166 6.26 -15.64 -5.03
CA PRO A 166 7.05 -14.50 -5.47
C PRO A 166 6.28 -13.67 -6.52
N ALA A 167 6.56 -12.38 -6.55
CA ALA A 167 6.07 -11.44 -7.56
C ALA A 167 7.26 -10.75 -8.24
N HIS A 168 7.00 -9.96 -9.27
CA HIS A 168 8.02 -9.03 -9.80
C HIS A 168 7.82 -7.65 -9.18
N ASP A 169 8.80 -6.76 -9.29
CA ASP A 169 8.73 -5.40 -8.73
C ASP A 169 7.94 -4.39 -9.60
N GLY A 170 6.92 -4.86 -10.33
CA GLY A 170 6.31 -4.06 -11.40
C GLY A 170 7.14 -4.05 -12.66
#